data_AF-A0A0S7XTI6-F1
#
_entry.id   AF-A0A0S7XTI6-F1
#
_cell.length_a   1.000
_cell.length_b   1.000
_cell.length_c   1.000
_cell.angle_alpha   90.00
_cell.angle_beta   90.00
_cell.angle_gamma   90.00
#
_symmetry.space_group_name_H-M   'P 1'
#
loop_
_entity.id
_entity.type
_entity.pdbx_description
1 polymer ?
#
loop_
_entity_poly.entity_id
_entity_poly.type
_entity_poly.pdbx_seq_one_letter_code
_entity_poly.pdbx_strand_id
1 'polypeptide(L)' 'LKSHGDLFRFVDKLKSELNDPELPRLFSLASTLHQNFYENWLPSDTVMDHGEAVKRLVKKLRQICI' A
#
# COMPACT_ATOMS: atom_id res chain seq x y z
N LEU A 1 2.63 11.71 9.95
CA LEU A 1 1.57 10.83 9.45
C LEU A 1 1.03 10.08 10.65
N LYS A 2 -0.11 10.50 11.22
CA LYS A 2 -0.61 10.02 12.53
C LYS A 2 -1.89 9.19 12.44
N SER A 3 -2.48 9.08 11.25
CA SER A 3 -3.70 8.32 10.98
C SER A 3 -3.61 7.64 9.60
N HIS A 4 -4.49 6.66 9.36
CA HIS A 4 -4.69 6.10 8.00
C HIS A 4 -4.98 7.21 6.99
N GLY A 5 -5.86 8.15 7.33
CA GLY A 5 -6.18 9.28 6.45
C GLY A 5 -4.97 10.14 6.08
N ASP A 6 -4.07 10.40 7.04
CA ASP A 6 -2.83 11.13 6.76
C ASP A 6 -1.91 10.35 5.81
N LEU A 7 -1.77 9.04 6.03
CA LEU A 7 -0.95 8.16 5.18
C LEU A 7 -1.50 8.13 3.74
N PHE A 8 -2.81 7.96 3.57
CA PHE A 8 -3.45 7.99 2.25
C PHE A 8 -3.24 9.33 1.54
N ARG A 9 -3.38 10.45 2.25
CA ARG A 9 -3.12 11.79 1.69
C ARG A 9 -1.68 11.96 1.25
N PHE A 10 -0.74 11.42 2.01
CA PHE A 10 0.68 11.45 1.65
C PHE A 10 0.97 10.61 0.42
N VAL A 11 0.41 9.40 0.33
CA VAL A 11 0.56 8.54 -0.86
C VAL A 11 -0.09 9.18 -2.11
N ASP A 12 -1.23 9.86 -1.95
CA ASP A 12 -1.86 10.61 -3.05
C ASP A 12 -1.01 11.80 -3.54
N LYS A 13 -0.32 12.46 -2.62
CA LYS A 13 0.69 13.47 -2.97
C LYS A 13 1.87 12.85 -3.72
N LEU A 14 2.45 11.75 -3.23
CA LEU A 14 3.54 11.03 -3.90
C LEU A 14 3.17 10.55 -5.30
N LYS A 15 1.96 10.01 -5.47
CA LYS A 15 1.39 9.64 -6.78
C LYS A 15 1.50 10.79 -7.77
N SER A 16 1.18 12.01 -7.34
CA SER A 16 1.18 13.20 -8.19
C SER A 16 2.60 13.69 -8.47
N GLU A 17 3.48 13.69 -7.47
CA GLU A 17 4.88 14.10 -7.60
C GLU A 17 5.69 13.17 -8.52
N LEU A 18 5.37 11.88 -8.50
CA LEU A 18 6.09 10.84 -9.26
C LEU A 18 5.36 10.40 -10.53
N ASN A 19 4.17 10.95 -10.79
CA ASN A 19 3.25 10.52 -11.85
C ASN A 19 3.04 9.00 -11.86
N ASP A 20 2.94 8.38 -10.68
CA ASP A 20 2.77 6.93 -10.52
C ASP A 20 1.39 6.60 -9.93
N PRO A 21 0.37 6.33 -10.79
CA PRO A 21 -0.99 6.01 -10.34
C PRO A 21 -1.09 4.65 -9.62
N GLU A 22 -0.02 3.85 -9.62
CA GLU A 22 0.00 2.54 -8.98
C GLU A 22 0.21 2.64 -7.47
N LEU A 23 0.89 3.68 -6.98
CA LEU A 23 1.19 3.88 -5.56
C LEU A 23 -0.04 3.81 -4.64
N PRO A 24 -1.13 4.57 -4.87
CA PRO A 24 -2.31 4.48 -4.02
C PRO A 24 -3.00 3.12 -4.12
N ARG A 25 -2.95 2.46 -5.28
CA ARG A 25 -3.55 1.11 -5.44
C ARG A 25 -2.81 0.09 -4.59
N LEU A 26 -1.49 0.05 -4.67
CA LEU A 26 -0.68 -0.87 -3.87
C LEU A 26 -0.78 -0.57 -2.37
N PHE A 27 -0.85 0.71 -1.98
CA PHE A 27 -1.02 1.11 -0.59
C PHE A 27 -2.40 0.73 -0.04
N SER A 28 -3.46 0.79 -0.85
CA SER A 28 -4.79 0.28 -0.46
C SER A 28 -4.74 -1.21 -0.16
N LEU A 29 -4.08 -2.02 -0.99
CA LEU A 29 -3.95 -3.47 -0.75
C LEU A 29 -3.15 -3.77 0.53
N ALA A 30 -2.10 -3.00 0.79
CA ALA A 30 -1.36 -3.07 2.06
C ALA A 30 -2.26 -2.70 3.27
N SER A 31 -3.10 -1.68 3.12
CA SER A 31 -4.04 -1.25 4.16
C SER A 31 -5.13 -2.30 4.42
N THR A 32 -5.59 -2.99 3.38
CA THR A 32 -6.51 -4.12 3.49
C THR A 32 -5.89 -5.30 4.24
N LEU A 33 -4.61 -5.61 4.04
CA LEU A 33 -3.91 -6.61 4.86
C LEU A 33 -3.80 -6.20 6.34
N HIS A 34 -3.51 -4.92 6.61
CA HIS A 34 -3.49 -4.40 7.97
C HIS A 34 -4.86 -4.51 8.65
N GLN A 35 -5.95 -4.24 7.93
CA GLN A 35 -7.31 -4.46 8.45
C GLN A 35 -7.59 -5.96 8.67
N ASN A 36 -7.22 -6.80 7.70
CA ASN A 36 -7.41 -8.24 7.77
C ASN A 36 -6.68 -8.88 8.96
N PHE A 37 -5.58 -8.30 9.45
CA PHE A 37 -4.92 -8.78 10.67
C PHE A 37 -5.87 -8.80 11.89
N TYR A 38 -6.80 -7.84 11.97
CA TYR A 38 -7.77 -7.76 13.07
C TYR A 38 -9.06 -8.53 12.77
N GLU A 39 -9.48 -8.53 11.51
CA GLU A 39 -10.80 -9.04 11.11
C GLU A 39 -10.76 -10.48 10.56
N ASN A 40 -9.60 -10.94 10.07
CA ASN A 40 -9.33 -12.29 9.56
C ASN A 40 -10.41 -12.84 8.60
N TRP A 41 -10.76 -12.07 7.57
CA TRP A 41 -11.84 -12.38 6.63
C TRP A 41 -11.38 -12.66 5.20
N LEU A 42 -10.14 -12.34 4.85
CA LEU A 42 -9.60 -12.62 3.52
C LEU A 42 -9.25 -14.11 3.36
N PRO A 43 -9.56 -14.72 2.21
CA PRO A 43 -9.02 -16.03 1.82
C PRO A 43 -7.49 -16.01 1.76
N SER A 44 -6.86 -17.17 2.00
CA SER A 44 -5.40 -17.33 1.99
C SER A 44 -4.75 -16.83 0.70
N ASP A 45 -5.35 -17.14 -0.44
CA ASP A 45 -4.81 -16.77 -1.76
C ASP A 45 -4.83 -15.25 -1.94
N THR A 46 -5.90 -14.58 -1.51
CA THR A 46 -5.99 -13.12 -1.51
C THR A 46 -4.94 -12.48 -0.59
N VAL A 47 -4.67 -13.10 0.58
CA VAL A 47 -3.60 -12.63 1.49
C VAL A 47 -2.23 -12.70 0.79
N MET A 48 -1.95 -13.81 0.10
CA MET A 48 -0.70 -13.98 -0.65
C MET A 48 -0.57 -12.97 -1.79
N ASP A 49 -1.64 -12.77 -2.57
CA ASP A 49 -1.67 -11.80 -3.68
C ASP A 49 -1.44 -10.36 -3.21
N HIS A 50 -2.10 -9.95 -2.12
CA HIS A 50 -1.86 -8.63 -1.53
C HIS A 50 -0.45 -8.52 -0.94
N GLY A 51 0.13 -9.62 -0.45
CA GLY A 51 1.52 -9.69 -0.01
C GLY A 51 2.50 -9.37 -1.15
N GLU A 52 2.25 -9.89 -2.35
CA GLU A 52 3.05 -9.55 -3.54
C GLU A 52 2.89 -8.06 -3.94
N ALA A 53 1.69 -7.49 -3.79
CA ALA A 53 1.48 -6.06 -3.97
C ALA A 53 2.30 -5.21 -2.99
N VAL A 54 2.41 -5.62 -1.71
CA VAL A 54 3.27 -4.96 -0.73
C VAL A 54 4.73 -5.04 -1.15
N LYS A 55 5.22 -6.20 -1.61
CA LYS A 55 6.61 -6.31 -2.10
C LYS A 55 6.89 -5.34 -3.25
N ARG A 56 5.95 -5.21 -4.20
CA ARG A 56 6.03 -4.24 -5.30
C ARG A 56 6.05 -2.80 -4.80
N LEU A 57 5.20 -2.45 -3.84
CA LEU A 57 5.17 -1.12 -3.22
C LEU A 57 6.53 -0.77 -2.62
N VAL A 58 7.08 -1.65 -1.79
CA VAL A 58 8.37 -1.38 -1.13
C VAL A 58 9.50 -1.29 -2.15
N LYS A 59 9.48 -2.10 -3.23
CA LYS A 59 10.45 -1.99 -4.32
C LYS A 59 10.41 -0.60 -4.97
N LYS A 60 9.23 -0.06 -5.29
CA LYS A 60 9.08 1.29 -5.84
C LYS A 60 9.58 2.36 -4.86
N LEU A 61 9.18 2.27 -3.58
CA LEU A 61 9.60 3.23 -2.56
C LEU A 61 11.12 3.27 -2.36
N ARG A 62 11.79 2.12 -2.41
CA ARG A 62 13.26 2.05 -2.34
C ARG A 62 13.98 2.70 -3.52
N GLN A 63 13.33 2.86 -4.67
CA GLN A 63 13.93 3.54 -5.82
C GLN A 63 13.87 5.07 -5.70
N ILE A 64 13.06 5.59 -4.77
CA ILE A 64 12.85 7.03 -4.55
C ILE A 64 13.77 7.55 -3.44
N CYS A 65 14.02 6.74 -2.40
CA CYS A 65 14.98 7.02 -1.34
C CYS A 65 16.39 6.61 -1.80
N ILE A 66 17.11 7.51 -2.46
CA ILE A 66 18.58 7.43 -2.65
C ILE A 66 19.26 7.98 -1.40
#